data_AF-A0A3D0R5R5-F1
#
_entry.id   AF-A0A3D0R5R5-F1
#
_cell.length_a   1.000
_cell.length_b   1.000
_cell.length_c   1.000
_cell.angle_alpha   90.00
_cell.angle_beta   90.00
_cell.angle_gamma   90.00
#
_symmetry.space_group_name_H-M   'P 1'
#
loop_
_entity.id
_entity.type
_entity.pdbx_description
1 polymer ?
#
loop_
_entity_poly.entity_id
_entity_poly.type
_entity_poly.pdbx_seq_one_letter_code
_entity_poly.pdbx_strand_id
1 'polypeptide(L)'
;MSEKLCAFTISLLSHQYDHNITAFTGVITLSYLTLGKRARQAHPQISLIPEFVYCKYFNSTGVLTELVKLLATPNPQEATSLLDNLVQAKEIKKEQILICLLVHAKEHGYDAQLLQTCLEKIDLPFEVSFPFMCYFGFTDLLKSLSTSLAPEELTTLLVQDNFKAFRWACDHDELAAVKWLWQQFPEDRRQEMVAAHDFSAFRWAYKKNHSATIVWLLTNSPACLAYAEMHVEDYGHTVATFLNDTIKQLRTRCIDAADPSILSLSTLERDRCFYLIRHLIRRPHYPYGQDHLEFLLSIPALTDVVHRSPNPQEAPNELLRLAFDVEHEAAALRLLSIPNVRQAAMRDYYYLDYQAQVAADLTAILEDRESSMRALAPHVRGHYERLAEHYEVRIAQGGGAHKILDAMRTELAERYTANPAAYNDDAGQRHCLPLTWDEFEALDLSASAQVLALQAYYEHALHTTWRYFQQPNPWQDKHAALVINGGADYRGYEPMLAVLWFAATDATDGPVAHQALDTRINHFITAMAMIARAHNWHGEQKQADGKIYECDDKKADRPSCNPGVNRRLGQMVELLFDAGAEIKTFTQLNQTLRDRLRTHFEQKLKHNSELLRPLKTLYDRIVIDYADLT
;
A
#
# COMPACT_ATOMS: atom_id res chain seq x y z
N MET A 1 -22.29 70.09 -17.35
CA MET A 1 -21.09 69.70 -18.10
C MET A 1 -19.91 69.54 -17.13
N SER A 2 -19.69 68.38 -16.52
CA SER A 2 -20.45 67.12 -16.63
C SER A 2 -20.11 66.21 -15.44
N GLU A 3 -20.69 66.39 -14.25
CA GLU A 3 -21.98 65.84 -13.74
C GLU A 3 -22.06 64.30 -13.68
N LYS A 4 -22.03 63.69 -12.48
CA LYS A 4 -23.17 63.29 -11.59
C LYS A 4 -23.84 61.96 -12.07
N LEU A 5 -24.31 60.99 -11.27
CA LEU A 5 -24.59 60.84 -9.83
C LEU A 5 -24.92 59.35 -9.52
N CYS A 6 -24.76 58.96 -8.24
CA CYS A 6 -25.55 58.02 -7.40
C CYS A 6 -25.87 56.59 -7.88
N ALA A 7 -25.51 55.52 -7.15
CA ALA A 7 -25.95 55.11 -5.80
C ALA A 7 -27.45 54.72 -5.70
N PHE A 8 -27.73 53.43 -5.49
CA PHE A 8 -28.77 52.81 -4.62
C PHE A 8 -28.83 51.29 -4.92
N THR A 9 -28.47 50.40 -3.98
CA THR A 9 -29.39 49.58 -3.16
C THR A 9 -30.60 48.99 -3.89
N ILE A 10 -30.76 47.65 -3.84
CA ILE A 10 -31.90 46.96 -3.20
C ILE A 10 -31.52 45.47 -2.97
N SER A 11 -31.49 45.10 -1.70
CA SER A 11 -31.83 43.77 -1.18
C SER A 11 -33.25 43.88 -0.63
N LEU A 12 -34.19 43.01 -1.04
CA LEU A 12 -35.47 42.65 -0.38
C LEU A 12 -36.17 41.65 -1.32
N LEU A 13 -36.23 40.36 -0.98
CA LEU A 13 -37.32 39.69 -0.24
C LEU A 13 -38.57 39.36 -1.09
N SER A 14 -38.84 38.06 -1.17
CA SER A 14 -40.14 37.37 -1.07
C SER A 14 -41.43 38.07 -1.53
N HIS A 15 -42.13 37.39 -2.45
CA HIS A 15 -43.57 37.05 -2.47
C HIS A 15 -44.17 37.16 -3.88
N GLN A 16 -44.75 36.03 -4.31
CA GLN A 16 -46.00 35.87 -5.08
C GLN A 16 -46.39 37.01 -6.03
N TYR A 17 -46.60 36.69 -7.32
CA TYR A 17 -47.96 36.67 -7.86
C TYR A 17 -48.04 35.93 -9.20
N ASP A 18 -49.09 35.13 -9.27
CA ASP A 18 -49.55 34.28 -10.36
C ASP A 18 -50.17 35.06 -11.54
N HIS A 19 -50.29 34.36 -12.66
CA HIS A 19 -51.22 34.54 -13.78
C HIS A 19 -51.22 35.85 -14.60
N ASN A 20 -50.93 35.73 -15.90
CA ASN A 20 -52.01 35.70 -16.91
C ASN A 20 -51.51 35.40 -18.32
N ILE A 21 -52.19 34.43 -18.94
CA ILE A 21 -52.27 34.17 -20.37
C ILE A 21 -53.27 35.19 -20.94
N THR A 22 -52.95 35.90 -22.03
CA THR A 22 -53.84 36.10 -23.19
C THR A 22 -53.16 36.87 -24.33
N ALA A 23 -53.54 36.47 -25.54
CA ALA A 23 -52.99 36.81 -26.84
C ALA A 23 -53.23 38.27 -27.29
N PHE A 24 -52.40 38.77 -28.20
CA PHE A 24 -52.88 39.50 -29.39
C PHE A 24 -51.82 39.51 -30.50
N THR A 25 -52.31 39.29 -31.71
CA THR A 25 -51.62 39.16 -32.99
C THR A 25 -50.92 40.44 -33.47
N GLY A 26 -49.67 40.32 -33.91
CA GLY A 26 -48.94 41.33 -34.65
C GLY A 26 -47.59 40.79 -35.12
N VAL A 27 -47.31 40.88 -36.42
CA VAL A 27 -46.11 40.34 -37.09
C VAL A 27 -44.83 40.96 -36.51
N ILE A 28 -44.24 40.28 -35.53
CA ILE A 28 -42.84 40.38 -35.14
C ILE A 28 -42.47 38.96 -34.73
N THR A 29 -41.53 38.36 -35.45
CA THR A 29 -40.89 37.08 -35.13
C THR A 29 -40.49 37.12 -33.65
N LEU A 30 -41.23 36.42 -32.79
CA LEU A 30 -41.02 36.45 -31.35
C LEU A 30 -39.72 35.69 -31.05
N SER A 31 -38.59 36.40 -31.08
CA SER A 31 -37.32 35.89 -30.58
C SER A 31 -37.55 35.43 -29.14
N TYR A 32 -37.34 34.14 -28.84
CA TYR A 32 -37.39 33.69 -27.45
C TYR A 32 -36.18 34.32 -26.75
N LEU A 33 -36.42 35.46 -26.09
CA LEU A 33 -35.45 36.24 -25.33
C LEU A 33 -34.69 35.33 -24.36
N THR A 34 -33.46 35.72 -24.00
CA THR A 34 -32.57 35.02 -23.05
C THR A 34 -33.35 34.36 -21.91
N LEU A 35 -33.55 33.06 -22.01
CA LEU A 35 -34.26 32.31 -20.98
C LEU A 35 -33.25 31.98 -19.88
N GLY A 36 -33.53 32.46 -18.67
CA GLY A 36 -32.81 31.99 -17.48
C GLY A 36 -32.98 30.48 -17.31
N LYS A 37 -32.05 29.85 -16.57
CA LYS A 37 -31.97 28.39 -16.39
C LYS A 37 -33.33 27.68 -16.14
N ARG A 38 -34.16 28.23 -15.25
CA ARG A 38 -35.49 27.68 -14.93
C ARG A 38 -36.47 27.76 -16.10
N ALA A 39 -36.45 28.85 -16.86
CA ALA A 39 -37.33 29.03 -18.02
C ALA A 39 -36.91 28.14 -19.19
N ARG A 40 -35.59 27.92 -19.38
CA ARG A 40 -35.07 26.93 -20.34
C ARG A 40 -35.59 25.51 -20.02
N GLN A 41 -35.50 25.11 -18.76
CA GLN A 41 -35.96 23.79 -18.30
C GLN A 41 -37.47 23.58 -18.47
N ALA A 42 -38.26 24.66 -18.46
CA ALA A 42 -39.71 24.59 -18.66
C ALA A 42 -40.14 24.59 -20.14
N HIS A 43 -39.26 24.98 -21.07
CA HIS A 43 -39.60 25.08 -22.49
C HIS A 43 -39.33 23.74 -23.22
N PRO A 44 -40.34 23.12 -23.87
CA PRO A 44 -40.20 21.77 -24.43
C PRO A 44 -39.01 21.59 -25.38
N GLN A 45 -38.89 22.42 -26.41
CA GLN A 45 -37.83 22.31 -27.43
C GLN A 45 -36.48 22.82 -26.96
N ILE A 46 -36.45 23.98 -26.28
CA ILE A 46 -35.18 24.58 -25.84
C ILE A 46 -34.53 23.74 -24.72
N SER A 47 -35.33 23.00 -23.94
CA SER A 47 -34.81 22.08 -22.92
C SER A 47 -33.93 20.96 -23.52
N LEU A 48 -34.14 20.60 -24.80
CA LEU A 48 -33.34 19.63 -25.55
C LEU A 48 -31.91 20.13 -25.82
N ILE A 49 -31.70 21.45 -25.89
CA ILE A 49 -30.37 22.02 -26.01
C ILE A 49 -29.67 21.86 -24.65
N PRO A 50 -28.51 21.19 -24.59
CA PRO A 50 -27.77 21.03 -23.35
C PRO A 50 -27.46 22.38 -22.68
N GLU A 51 -27.56 22.44 -21.36
CA GLU A 51 -27.48 23.70 -20.60
C GLU A 51 -26.18 24.48 -20.86
N PHE A 52 -25.03 23.81 -20.84
CA PHE A 52 -23.75 24.46 -21.10
C PHE A 52 -23.68 25.05 -22.52
N VAL A 53 -24.17 24.31 -23.51
CA VAL A 53 -24.24 24.76 -24.91
C VAL A 53 -25.19 25.94 -25.05
N TYR A 54 -26.35 25.90 -24.39
CA TYR A 54 -27.27 27.02 -24.32
C TYR A 54 -26.58 28.27 -23.72
N CYS A 55 -25.95 28.11 -22.54
CA CYS A 55 -25.28 29.20 -21.85
C CYS A 55 -24.19 29.86 -22.69
N LYS A 56 -23.47 29.08 -23.49
CA LYS A 56 -22.36 29.56 -24.32
C LYS A 56 -22.80 30.19 -25.63
N TYR A 57 -23.79 29.61 -26.31
CA TYR A 57 -24.14 29.98 -27.69
C TYR A 57 -25.45 30.75 -27.81
N PHE A 58 -26.34 30.67 -26.83
CA PHE A 58 -27.69 31.22 -26.90
C PHE A 58 -28.01 32.21 -25.76
N ASN A 59 -27.23 32.25 -24.67
CA ASN A 59 -27.57 33.08 -23.51
C ASN A 59 -27.65 34.57 -23.84
N SER A 60 -26.76 35.12 -24.65
CA SER A 60 -26.81 36.56 -24.97
C SER A 60 -27.80 36.92 -26.07
N THR A 61 -28.19 35.97 -26.92
CA THR A 61 -29.00 36.23 -28.13
C THR A 61 -30.41 35.62 -28.08
N GLY A 62 -30.68 34.71 -27.15
CA GLY A 62 -31.87 33.88 -27.15
C GLY A 62 -31.85 32.78 -28.22
N VAL A 63 -32.97 32.04 -28.32
CA VAL A 63 -33.21 31.06 -29.40
C VAL A 63 -34.30 31.64 -30.30
N LEU A 64 -33.97 31.87 -31.56
CA LEU A 64 -34.93 32.46 -32.50
C LEU A 64 -36.07 31.50 -32.83
N THR A 65 -37.24 32.04 -33.19
CA THR A 65 -38.45 31.24 -33.47
C THR A 65 -38.19 30.16 -34.53
N GLU A 66 -37.42 30.48 -35.56
CA GLU A 66 -37.10 29.53 -36.64
C GLU A 66 -36.24 28.35 -36.17
N LEU A 67 -35.35 28.56 -35.20
CA LEU A 67 -34.58 27.48 -34.58
C LEU A 67 -35.46 26.60 -33.69
N VAL A 68 -36.46 27.18 -33.02
CA VAL A 68 -37.45 26.40 -32.26
C VAL A 68 -38.34 25.59 -33.21
N LYS A 69 -38.72 26.13 -34.37
CA LYS A 69 -39.43 25.37 -35.41
C LYS A 69 -38.59 24.18 -35.88
N LEU A 70 -37.30 24.40 -36.17
CA LEU A 70 -36.39 23.31 -36.54
C LEU A 70 -36.38 22.20 -35.47
N LEU A 71 -36.28 22.56 -34.19
CA LEU A 71 -36.31 21.59 -33.09
C LEU A 71 -37.68 20.91 -32.88
N ALA A 72 -38.78 21.55 -33.29
CA ALA A 72 -40.14 21.04 -33.09
C ALA A 72 -40.62 20.13 -34.23
N THR A 73 -40.06 20.28 -35.43
CA THR A 73 -40.46 19.54 -36.61
C THR A 73 -40.19 18.04 -36.43
N PRO A 74 -41.16 17.14 -36.67
CA PRO A 74 -40.95 15.71 -36.46
C PRO A 74 -40.21 15.01 -37.60
N ASN A 75 -40.04 15.68 -38.75
CA ASN A 75 -39.62 15.05 -40.01
C ASN A 75 -38.28 15.60 -40.54
N PRO A 76 -37.27 14.75 -40.82
CA PRO A 76 -35.97 15.18 -41.36
C PRO A 76 -36.03 15.97 -42.69
N GLN A 77 -36.96 15.66 -43.61
CA GLN A 77 -37.07 16.40 -44.88
C GLN A 77 -37.59 17.83 -44.69
N GLU A 78 -38.53 18.03 -43.76
CA GLU A 78 -39.02 19.36 -43.42
C GLU A 78 -37.94 20.16 -42.69
N ALA A 79 -37.20 19.53 -41.78
CA ALA A 79 -36.04 20.13 -41.12
C ALA A 79 -34.97 20.58 -42.14
N THR A 80 -34.73 19.80 -43.19
CA THR A 80 -33.82 20.16 -44.28
C THR A 80 -34.29 21.40 -45.05
N SER A 81 -35.60 21.56 -45.23
CA SER A 81 -36.17 22.74 -45.91
C SER A 81 -36.11 23.98 -45.03
N LEU A 82 -36.33 23.84 -43.72
CA LEU A 82 -36.12 24.90 -42.74
C LEU A 82 -34.65 25.32 -42.65
N LEU A 83 -33.73 24.36 -42.76
CA LEU A 83 -32.29 24.59 -42.77
C LEU A 83 -31.87 25.52 -43.92
N ASP A 84 -32.41 25.32 -45.12
CA ASP A 84 -32.10 26.18 -46.29
C ASP A 84 -32.44 27.65 -46.02
N ASN A 85 -33.58 27.91 -45.35
CA ASN A 85 -33.98 29.25 -44.94
C ASN A 85 -33.09 29.81 -43.82
N LEU A 86 -32.74 28.98 -42.84
CA LEU A 86 -31.91 29.36 -41.69
C LEU A 86 -30.49 29.74 -42.12
N VAL A 87 -29.88 29.00 -43.05
CA VAL A 87 -28.52 29.26 -43.55
C VAL A 87 -28.44 30.61 -44.28
N GLN A 88 -29.52 31.04 -44.94
CA GLN A 88 -29.58 32.34 -45.61
C GLN A 88 -29.82 33.51 -44.65
N ALA A 89 -30.29 33.24 -43.43
CA ALA A 89 -30.63 34.26 -42.45
C ALA A 89 -29.36 34.86 -41.81
N LYS A 90 -29.09 36.15 -42.10
CA LYS A 90 -27.88 36.85 -41.60
C LYS A 90 -27.85 37.08 -40.08
N GLU A 91 -29.00 37.00 -39.42
CA GLU A 91 -29.12 37.28 -37.98
C GLU A 91 -28.78 36.06 -37.10
N ILE A 92 -28.69 34.87 -37.70
CA ILE A 92 -28.49 33.61 -36.97
C ILE A 92 -27.06 33.15 -37.14
N LYS A 93 -26.39 32.84 -36.02
CA LYS A 93 -25.04 32.29 -36.07
C LYS A 93 -25.08 30.86 -36.59
N LYS A 94 -24.19 30.52 -37.53
CA LYS A 94 -24.09 29.16 -38.09
C LYS A 94 -23.92 28.09 -37.01
N GLU A 95 -23.22 28.41 -35.92
CA GLU A 95 -23.04 27.49 -34.78
C GLU A 95 -24.35 27.17 -34.07
N GLN A 96 -25.26 28.15 -33.98
CA GLN A 96 -26.59 27.93 -33.39
C GLN A 96 -27.43 27.00 -34.27
N ILE A 97 -27.37 27.20 -35.59
CA ILE A 97 -28.01 26.33 -36.58
C ILE A 97 -27.46 24.91 -36.46
N LEU A 98 -26.13 24.75 -36.42
CA LEU A 98 -25.46 23.47 -36.23
C LEU A 98 -25.92 22.77 -34.95
N ILE A 99 -25.93 23.46 -33.81
CA ILE A 99 -26.34 22.87 -32.53
C ILE A 99 -27.79 22.39 -32.61
N CYS A 100 -28.70 23.21 -33.12
CA CYS A 100 -30.11 22.82 -33.26
C CYS A 100 -30.29 21.65 -34.23
N LEU A 101 -29.55 21.63 -35.34
CA LEU A 101 -29.54 20.51 -36.28
C LEU A 101 -29.06 19.23 -35.60
N LEU A 102 -27.96 19.27 -34.85
CA LEU A 102 -27.40 18.08 -34.21
C LEU A 102 -28.29 17.54 -33.08
N VAL A 103 -28.95 18.43 -32.32
CA VAL A 103 -29.98 18.04 -31.34
C VAL A 103 -31.13 17.34 -32.07
N HIS A 104 -31.66 17.96 -33.13
CA HIS A 104 -32.75 17.38 -33.92
C HIS A 104 -32.38 16.04 -34.54
N ALA A 105 -31.20 15.97 -35.15
CA ALA A 105 -30.68 14.77 -35.80
C ALA A 105 -30.53 13.59 -34.82
N LYS A 106 -30.21 13.89 -33.56
CA LYS A 106 -30.12 12.88 -32.50
C LYS A 106 -31.49 12.38 -32.07
N GLU A 107 -32.45 13.28 -31.86
CA GLU A 107 -33.83 12.92 -31.49
C GLU A 107 -34.55 12.12 -32.57
N HIS A 108 -34.24 12.38 -33.85
CA HIS A 108 -34.92 11.77 -35.00
C HIS A 108 -34.08 10.74 -35.77
N GLY A 109 -32.89 10.40 -35.26
CA GLY A 109 -32.07 9.30 -35.80
C GLY A 109 -31.65 9.47 -37.25
N TYR A 110 -31.04 10.61 -37.60
CA TYR A 110 -30.57 10.85 -38.97
C TYR A 110 -29.50 9.83 -39.37
N ASP A 111 -29.54 9.39 -40.63
CA ASP A 111 -28.41 8.67 -41.20
C ASP A 111 -27.23 9.61 -41.50
N ALA A 112 -26.04 9.01 -41.65
CA ALA A 112 -24.81 9.78 -41.85
C ALA A 112 -24.81 10.60 -43.15
N GLN A 113 -25.48 10.13 -44.21
CA GLN A 113 -25.48 10.80 -45.52
C GLN A 113 -26.34 12.06 -45.49
N LEU A 114 -27.53 11.97 -44.89
CA LEU A 114 -28.43 13.10 -44.71
C LEU A 114 -27.79 14.14 -43.80
N LEU A 115 -27.22 13.72 -42.67
CA LEU A 115 -26.55 14.64 -41.76
C LEU A 115 -25.36 15.33 -42.42
N GLN A 116 -24.55 14.59 -43.19
CA GLN A 116 -23.45 15.17 -43.96
C GLN A 116 -23.95 16.23 -44.95
N THR A 117 -25.01 15.93 -45.71
CA THR A 117 -25.61 16.89 -46.65
C THR A 117 -26.07 18.16 -45.94
N CYS A 118 -26.67 18.04 -44.75
CA CYS A 118 -27.08 19.19 -43.95
C CYS A 118 -25.90 20.00 -43.41
N LEU A 119 -24.80 19.34 -43.03
CA LEU A 119 -23.58 20.02 -42.57
C LEU A 119 -22.89 20.79 -43.70
N GLU A 120 -22.83 20.22 -44.90
CA GLU A 120 -22.31 20.88 -46.10
C GLU A 120 -23.09 22.16 -46.42
N LYS A 121 -24.42 22.15 -46.22
CA LYS A 121 -25.26 23.35 -46.38
C LYS A 121 -24.93 24.45 -45.36
N ILE A 122 -24.66 24.09 -44.10
CA ILE A 122 -24.30 25.07 -43.06
C ILE A 122 -22.96 25.73 -43.40
N ASP A 123 -22.05 24.99 -44.04
CA ASP A 123 -20.74 25.49 -44.47
C ASP A 123 -19.96 26.07 -43.27
N LEU A 124 -19.74 25.22 -42.27
CA LEU A 124 -18.91 25.51 -41.10
C LEU A 124 -17.59 24.73 -41.17
N PRO A 125 -16.45 25.35 -40.83
CA PRO A 125 -15.17 24.64 -40.74
C PRO A 125 -15.24 23.46 -39.77
N PHE A 126 -14.51 22.39 -40.08
CA PHE A 126 -14.48 21.19 -39.25
C PHE A 126 -13.93 21.46 -37.84
N GLU A 127 -13.05 22.45 -37.69
CA GLU A 127 -12.52 22.91 -36.41
C GLU A 127 -13.63 23.35 -35.43
N VAL A 128 -14.77 23.79 -35.98
CA VAL A 128 -15.94 24.20 -35.20
C VAL A 128 -16.93 23.05 -35.06
N SER A 129 -17.22 22.33 -36.15
CA SER A 129 -18.30 21.32 -36.17
C SER A 129 -17.88 19.98 -35.55
N PHE A 130 -16.61 19.59 -35.67
CA PHE A 130 -16.10 18.28 -35.24
C PHE A 130 -16.29 18.00 -33.75
N PRO A 131 -15.95 18.93 -32.81
CA PRO A 131 -16.21 18.69 -31.40
C PRO A 131 -17.70 18.50 -31.07
N PHE A 132 -18.61 19.17 -31.78
CA PHE A 132 -20.06 18.96 -31.58
C PHE A 132 -20.52 17.61 -32.11
N MET A 133 -19.99 17.14 -33.24
CA MET A 133 -20.31 15.79 -33.74
C MET A 133 -19.88 14.72 -32.72
N CYS A 134 -18.72 14.88 -32.08
CA CYS A 134 -18.28 14.01 -30.99
C CYS A 134 -19.15 14.14 -29.73
N TYR A 135 -19.53 15.37 -29.37
CA TYR A 135 -20.42 15.66 -28.23
C TYR A 135 -21.79 14.98 -28.37
N PHE A 136 -22.36 14.95 -29.57
CA PHE A 136 -23.68 14.36 -29.81
C PHE A 136 -23.64 12.87 -30.18
N GLY A 137 -22.46 12.31 -30.47
CA GLY A 137 -22.29 10.86 -30.66
C GLY A 137 -22.42 10.36 -32.09
N PHE A 138 -22.30 11.23 -33.10
CA PHE A 138 -22.45 10.87 -34.52
C PHE A 138 -21.24 10.11 -35.08
N THR A 139 -20.97 8.93 -34.51
CA THR A 139 -19.74 8.16 -34.72
C THR A 139 -19.57 7.66 -36.16
N ASP A 140 -20.66 7.29 -36.82
CA ASP A 140 -20.59 6.80 -38.21
C ASP A 140 -20.26 7.91 -39.20
N LEU A 141 -20.79 9.11 -38.95
CA LEU A 141 -20.41 10.30 -39.69
C LEU A 141 -18.93 10.66 -39.43
N LEU A 142 -18.48 10.62 -38.17
CA LEU A 142 -17.06 10.87 -37.82
C LEU A 142 -16.12 9.90 -38.55
N LYS A 143 -16.48 8.62 -38.63
CA LYS A 143 -15.74 7.61 -39.40
C LYS A 143 -15.74 7.94 -40.89
N SER A 144 -16.90 8.27 -41.47
CA SER A 144 -17.00 8.69 -42.88
C SER A 144 -16.06 9.87 -43.17
N LEU A 145 -16.16 10.93 -42.37
CA LEU A 145 -15.32 12.14 -42.50
C LEU A 145 -13.82 11.83 -42.33
N SER A 146 -13.45 10.91 -41.44
CA SER A 146 -12.04 10.52 -41.28
C SER A 146 -11.44 9.84 -42.50
N THR A 147 -12.28 9.25 -43.37
CA THR A 147 -11.80 8.65 -44.63
C THR A 147 -11.64 9.65 -45.76
N SER A 148 -12.33 10.79 -45.68
CA SER A 148 -12.26 11.84 -46.71
C SER A 148 -11.22 12.92 -46.40
N LEU A 149 -10.84 13.12 -45.14
CA LEU A 149 -9.84 14.10 -44.72
C LEU A 149 -8.42 13.61 -44.91
N ALA A 150 -7.50 14.54 -45.17
CA ALA A 150 -6.08 14.21 -45.14
C ALA A 150 -5.65 13.83 -43.71
N PRO A 151 -4.69 12.90 -43.51
CA PRO A 151 -4.26 12.47 -42.18
C PRO A 151 -3.78 13.62 -41.28
N GLU A 152 -3.13 14.64 -41.86
CA GLU A 152 -2.63 15.81 -41.14
C GLU A 152 -3.77 16.71 -40.64
N GLU A 153 -4.80 16.89 -41.46
CA GLU A 153 -6.01 17.65 -41.10
C GLU A 153 -6.78 16.94 -39.98
N LEU A 154 -6.97 15.62 -40.10
CA LEU A 154 -7.60 14.81 -39.06
C LEU A 154 -6.82 14.89 -37.75
N THR A 155 -5.49 14.78 -37.80
CA THR A 155 -4.64 14.90 -36.60
C THR A 155 -4.81 16.26 -35.94
N THR A 156 -4.87 17.34 -36.73
CA THR A 156 -5.06 18.71 -36.25
C THR A 156 -6.41 18.86 -35.53
N LEU A 157 -7.49 18.33 -36.11
CA LEU A 157 -8.82 18.34 -35.51
C LEU A 157 -8.87 17.56 -34.19
N LEU A 158 -8.21 16.40 -34.13
CA LEU A 158 -8.26 15.54 -32.95
C LEU A 158 -7.51 16.13 -31.73
N VAL A 159 -6.44 16.90 -31.94
CA VAL A 159 -5.67 17.51 -30.84
C VAL A 159 -6.10 18.93 -30.48
N GLN A 160 -6.94 19.54 -31.31
CA GLN A 160 -7.37 20.93 -31.15
C GLN A 160 -7.93 21.24 -29.76
N ASP A 161 -7.63 22.45 -29.26
CA ASP A 161 -8.09 22.95 -27.96
C ASP A 161 -7.82 21.94 -26.82
N ASN A 162 -6.65 21.28 -26.88
CA ASN A 162 -6.22 20.25 -25.93
C ASN A 162 -7.23 19.08 -25.85
N PHE A 163 -7.42 18.42 -27.01
CA PHE A 163 -8.31 17.26 -27.17
C PHE A 163 -9.77 17.54 -26.80
N LYS A 164 -10.28 18.71 -27.21
CA LYS A 164 -11.65 19.15 -26.90
C LYS A 164 -12.73 18.18 -27.37
N ALA A 165 -12.57 17.59 -28.55
CA ALA A 165 -13.50 16.60 -29.09
C ALA A 165 -13.67 15.38 -28.17
N PHE A 166 -12.55 14.85 -27.65
CA PHE A 166 -12.56 13.73 -26.70
C PHE A 166 -13.21 14.11 -25.36
N ARG A 167 -12.81 15.25 -24.78
CA ARG A 167 -13.39 15.77 -23.54
C ARG A 167 -14.91 15.94 -23.64
N TRP A 168 -15.39 16.47 -24.77
CA TRP A 168 -16.82 16.70 -25.00
C TRP A 168 -17.62 15.41 -25.18
N ALA A 169 -17.05 14.41 -25.85
CA ALA A 169 -17.65 13.08 -25.94
C ALA A 169 -17.78 12.42 -24.56
N CYS A 170 -16.74 12.49 -23.71
CA CYS A 170 -16.80 11.99 -22.34
C CYS A 170 -17.83 12.74 -21.48
N ASP A 171 -17.91 14.07 -21.62
CA ASP A 171 -18.88 14.92 -20.93
C ASP A 171 -20.35 14.61 -21.31
N HIS A 172 -20.60 13.78 -22.34
CA HIS A 172 -21.95 13.40 -22.82
C HIS A 172 -22.21 11.89 -22.84
N ASP A 173 -21.30 11.10 -22.26
CA ASP A 173 -21.38 9.63 -22.22
C ASP A 173 -21.42 8.97 -23.61
N GLU A 174 -20.84 9.63 -24.62
CA GLU A 174 -20.80 9.14 -25.99
C GLU A 174 -19.70 8.11 -26.19
N LEU A 175 -19.84 6.97 -25.52
CA LEU A 175 -18.81 5.94 -25.42
C LEU A 175 -18.33 5.42 -26.78
N ALA A 176 -19.20 5.38 -27.80
CA ALA A 176 -18.83 5.00 -29.15
C ALA A 176 -17.83 5.98 -29.79
N ALA A 177 -18.10 7.29 -29.65
CA ALA A 177 -17.20 8.34 -30.11
C ALA A 177 -15.90 8.36 -29.29
N VAL A 178 -15.98 8.17 -27.97
CA VAL A 178 -14.80 8.06 -27.07
C VAL A 178 -13.88 6.92 -27.52
N LYS A 179 -14.42 5.72 -27.77
CA LYS A 179 -13.66 4.56 -28.24
C LYS A 179 -13.05 4.78 -29.62
N TRP A 180 -13.80 5.42 -30.53
CA TRP A 180 -13.30 5.72 -31.87
C TRP A 180 -12.14 6.72 -31.82
N LEU A 181 -12.28 7.82 -31.07
CA LEU A 181 -11.23 8.83 -30.86
C LEU A 181 -9.98 8.21 -30.24
N TRP A 182 -10.15 7.33 -29.25
CA TRP A 182 -9.05 6.60 -28.62
C TRP A 182 -8.23 5.76 -29.61
N GLN A 183 -8.91 5.10 -30.55
CA GLN A 183 -8.25 4.27 -31.56
C GLN A 183 -7.41 5.08 -32.55
N GLN A 184 -7.65 6.39 -32.71
CA GLN A 184 -6.90 7.24 -33.63
C GLN A 184 -5.48 7.57 -33.13
N PHE A 185 -5.19 7.30 -31.85
CA PHE A 185 -3.91 7.64 -31.24
C PHE A 185 -3.10 6.41 -30.83
N PRO A 186 -1.76 6.49 -30.85
CA PRO A 186 -0.89 5.51 -30.19
C PRO A 186 -1.04 5.61 -28.66
N GLU A 187 -0.53 4.61 -27.94
CA GLU A 187 -0.68 4.48 -26.49
C GLU A 187 -0.23 5.71 -25.69
N ASP A 188 0.95 6.25 -25.98
CA ASP A 188 1.49 7.41 -25.25
C ASP A 188 0.58 8.64 -25.38
N ARG A 189 0.08 8.91 -26.59
CA ARG A 189 -0.85 10.03 -26.85
C ARG A 189 -2.23 9.82 -26.26
N ARG A 190 -2.68 8.57 -26.08
CA ARG A 190 -3.96 8.30 -25.41
C ARG A 190 -3.93 8.74 -23.95
N GLN A 191 -2.80 8.55 -23.26
CA GLN A 191 -2.66 9.01 -21.89
C GLN A 191 -2.62 10.54 -21.81
N GLU A 192 -1.89 11.21 -22.73
CA GLU A 192 -1.89 12.67 -22.85
C GLU A 192 -3.31 13.23 -23.07
N MET A 193 -4.07 12.60 -23.98
CA MET A 193 -5.45 12.98 -24.29
C MET A 193 -6.38 12.90 -23.08
N VAL A 194 -6.21 11.89 -22.21
CA VAL A 194 -7.03 11.76 -20.99
C VAL A 194 -6.57 12.74 -19.90
N ALA A 195 -5.27 12.99 -19.77
CA ALA A 195 -4.71 13.94 -18.81
C ALA A 195 -5.00 15.41 -19.18
N ALA A 196 -5.40 15.68 -20.42
CA ALA A 196 -5.70 16.99 -20.96
C ALA A 196 -6.63 17.83 -20.07
N HIS A 197 -6.24 19.09 -19.86
CA HIS A 197 -6.93 20.03 -18.97
C HIS A 197 -7.22 19.42 -17.59
N ASP A 198 -6.19 18.86 -16.95
CA ASP A 198 -6.28 18.32 -15.58
C ASP A 198 -7.41 17.30 -15.45
N PHE A 199 -7.33 16.25 -16.29
CA PHE A 199 -8.27 15.13 -16.33
C PHE A 199 -9.75 15.55 -16.52
N SER A 200 -9.98 16.68 -17.20
CA SER A 200 -11.32 17.24 -17.39
C SER A 200 -12.34 16.25 -17.95
N ALA A 201 -11.93 15.38 -18.89
CA ALA A 201 -12.80 14.35 -19.47
C ALA A 201 -13.38 13.43 -18.38
N PHE A 202 -12.53 12.95 -17.46
CA PHE A 202 -12.95 12.13 -16.32
C PHE A 202 -13.77 12.90 -15.31
N ARG A 203 -13.33 14.11 -14.92
CA ARG A 203 -14.00 14.94 -13.90
C ARG A 203 -15.43 15.31 -14.30
N TRP A 204 -15.64 15.64 -15.57
CA TRP A 204 -16.96 15.96 -16.09
C TRP A 204 -17.86 14.74 -16.21
N ALA A 205 -17.32 13.62 -16.70
CA ALA A 205 -18.05 12.34 -16.71
C ALA A 205 -18.48 11.93 -15.29
N TYR A 206 -17.59 12.08 -14.30
CA TYR A 206 -17.90 11.84 -12.89
C TYR A 206 -19.00 12.77 -12.37
N LYS A 207 -18.86 14.09 -12.57
CA LYS A 207 -19.83 15.09 -12.10
C LYS A 207 -21.24 14.87 -12.65
N LYS A 208 -21.35 14.32 -13.86
CA LYS A 208 -22.62 13.97 -14.51
C LYS A 208 -23.05 12.51 -14.31
N ASN A 209 -22.29 11.73 -13.55
CA ASN A 209 -22.57 10.32 -13.24
C ASN A 209 -22.64 9.41 -14.49
N HIS A 210 -21.73 9.63 -15.45
CA HIS A 210 -21.61 8.88 -16.69
C HIS A 210 -20.85 7.56 -16.47
N SER A 211 -21.51 6.61 -15.80
CA SER A 211 -20.89 5.36 -15.33
C SER A 211 -20.16 4.57 -16.42
N ALA A 212 -20.73 4.51 -17.64
CA ALA A 212 -20.12 3.75 -18.74
C ALA A 212 -18.79 4.36 -19.18
N THR A 213 -18.75 5.67 -19.38
CA THR A 213 -17.52 6.40 -19.68
C THR A 213 -16.51 6.34 -18.53
N ILE A 214 -16.94 6.50 -17.28
CA ILE A 214 -16.07 6.42 -16.10
C ILE A 214 -15.38 5.06 -16.03
N VAL A 215 -16.16 3.96 -16.07
CA VAL A 215 -15.60 2.60 -16.02
C VAL A 215 -14.67 2.37 -17.19
N TRP A 216 -15.02 2.82 -18.39
CA TRP A 216 -14.17 2.66 -19.56
C TRP A 216 -12.85 3.43 -19.42
N LEU A 217 -12.85 4.66 -18.90
CA LEU A 217 -11.65 5.45 -18.65
C LEU A 217 -10.75 4.78 -17.60
N LEU A 218 -11.29 4.33 -16.46
CA LEU A 218 -10.53 3.62 -15.43
C LEU A 218 -9.97 2.27 -15.93
N THR A 219 -10.66 1.65 -16.90
CA THR A 219 -10.26 0.37 -17.51
C THR A 219 -9.15 0.54 -18.55
N ASN A 220 -9.11 1.65 -19.29
CA ASN A 220 -8.23 1.79 -20.45
C ASN A 220 -7.11 2.83 -20.25
N SER A 221 -7.21 3.70 -19.24
CA SER A 221 -6.20 4.70 -18.92
C SER A 221 -5.66 4.50 -17.49
N PRO A 222 -4.46 3.91 -17.35
CA PRO A 222 -3.78 3.85 -16.07
C PRO A 222 -3.53 5.24 -15.48
N ALA A 223 -3.24 6.25 -16.30
CA ALA A 223 -3.09 7.63 -15.85
C ALA A 223 -4.38 8.17 -15.20
N CYS A 224 -5.54 7.87 -15.80
CA CYS A 224 -6.84 8.25 -15.24
C CYS A 224 -7.10 7.55 -13.90
N LEU A 225 -6.82 6.25 -13.81
CA LEU A 225 -7.00 5.50 -12.56
C LEU A 225 -6.05 6.02 -11.48
N ALA A 226 -4.79 6.29 -11.82
CA ALA A 226 -3.80 6.88 -10.93
C ALA A 226 -4.28 8.24 -10.39
N TYR A 227 -4.78 9.13 -11.26
CA TYR A 227 -5.38 10.40 -10.85
C TYR A 227 -6.59 10.17 -9.92
N ALA A 228 -7.52 9.32 -10.32
CA ALA A 228 -8.78 9.12 -9.60
C ALA A 228 -8.55 8.55 -8.19
N GLU A 229 -7.63 7.59 -8.05
CA GLU A 229 -7.40 6.93 -6.76
C GLU A 229 -6.62 7.79 -5.76
N MET A 230 -5.89 8.81 -6.22
CA MET A 230 -5.26 9.85 -5.39
C MET A 230 -6.26 10.81 -4.77
N HIS A 231 -7.33 11.13 -5.48
CA HIS A 231 -8.36 12.04 -5.00
C HIS A 231 -9.43 11.25 -4.24
N VAL A 232 -9.04 10.69 -3.10
CA VAL A 232 -9.90 9.79 -2.29
C VAL A 232 -11.19 10.48 -1.84
N GLU A 233 -11.13 11.77 -1.51
CA GLU A 233 -12.30 12.56 -1.09
C GLU A 233 -13.34 12.69 -2.21
N ASP A 234 -12.88 12.92 -3.45
CA ASP A 234 -13.77 13.13 -4.59
C ASP A 234 -14.23 11.81 -5.22
N TYR A 235 -13.32 10.86 -5.44
CA TYR A 235 -13.58 9.68 -6.28
C TYR A 235 -13.42 8.35 -5.54
N GLY A 236 -13.06 8.35 -4.26
CA GLY A 236 -12.73 7.14 -3.50
C GLY A 236 -13.85 6.09 -3.47
N HIS A 237 -15.11 6.49 -3.50
CA HIS A 237 -16.24 5.56 -3.63
C HIS A 237 -16.27 4.88 -5.00
N THR A 238 -16.16 5.66 -6.09
CA THR A 238 -16.17 5.13 -7.45
C THR A 238 -14.98 4.21 -7.72
N VAL A 239 -13.81 4.58 -7.23
CA VAL A 239 -12.61 3.72 -7.31
C VAL A 239 -12.80 2.45 -6.48
N ALA A 240 -13.41 2.53 -5.29
CA ALA A 240 -13.72 1.35 -4.47
C ALA A 240 -14.73 0.40 -5.15
N THR A 241 -15.77 0.92 -5.80
CA THR A 241 -16.69 0.10 -6.60
C THR A 241 -15.94 -0.61 -7.73
N PHE A 242 -15.14 0.15 -8.50
CA PHE A 242 -14.33 -0.39 -9.59
C PHE A 242 -13.31 -1.44 -9.11
N LEU A 243 -12.66 -1.20 -7.97
CA LEU A 243 -11.77 -2.15 -7.29
C LEU A 243 -12.50 -3.46 -7.00
N ASN A 244 -13.66 -3.41 -6.33
CA ASN A 244 -14.39 -4.60 -5.92
C ASN A 244 -14.86 -5.43 -7.14
N ASP A 245 -15.32 -4.76 -8.20
CA ASP A 245 -15.69 -5.42 -9.46
C ASP A 245 -14.47 -6.08 -10.12
N THR A 246 -13.31 -5.41 -10.09
CA THR A 246 -12.05 -5.95 -10.63
C THR A 246 -11.58 -7.16 -9.83
N ILE A 247 -11.58 -7.07 -8.49
CA ILE A 247 -11.22 -8.19 -7.61
C ILE A 247 -12.13 -9.39 -7.86
N LYS A 248 -13.44 -9.16 -8.01
CA LYS A 248 -14.40 -10.22 -8.32
C LYS A 248 -14.08 -10.91 -9.65
N GLN A 249 -13.82 -10.13 -10.70
CA GLN A 249 -13.44 -10.68 -12.02
C GLN A 249 -12.14 -11.48 -11.97
N LEU A 250 -11.11 -10.97 -11.28
CA LEU A 250 -9.83 -11.66 -11.12
C LEU A 250 -9.99 -12.96 -10.32
N ARG A 251 -10.75 -12.95 -9.22
CA ARG A 251 -11.05 -14.16 -8.44
C ARG A 251 -11.77 -15.22 -9.28
N THR A 252 -12.75 -14.83 -10.10
CA THR A 252 -13.41 -15.76 -11.03
C THR A 252 -12.41 -16.38 -12.01
N ARG A 253 -11.54 -15.56 -12.60
CA ARG A 253 -10.49 -16.06 -13.51
C ARG A 253 -9.50 -17.00 -12.82
N CYS A 254 -9.15 -16.76 -11.55
CA CYS A 254 -8.31 -17.67 -10.77
C CYS A 254 -8.99 -19.02 -10.52
N ILE A 255 -10.31 -19.02 -10.28
CA ILE A 255 -11.10 -20.25 -10.13
C ILE A 255 -11.07 -21.04 -11.45
N ASP A 256 -11.30 -20.36 -12.58
CA ASP A 256 -11.29 -20.99 -13.91
C ASP A 256 -9.90 -21.54 -14.28
N ALA A 257 -8.84 -20.85 -13.85
CA ALA A 257 -7.45 -21.25 -14.05
C ALA A 257 -6.94 -22.28 -13.02
N ALA A 258 -7.73 -22.60 -11.99
CA ALA A 258 -7.40 -23.47 -10.85
C ALA A 258 -6.25 -23.02 -9.92
N ASP A 259 -5.47 -21.99 -10.26
CA ASP A 259 -4.41 -21.41 -9.42
C ASP A 259 -4.10 -19.95 -9.86
N PRO A 260 -3.96 -18.97 -8.92
CA PRO A 260 -3.41 -17.64 -9.20
C PRO A 260 -2.09 -17.61 -9.97
N SER A 261 -1.24 -18.64 -9.85
CA SER A 261 0.06 -18.73 -10.54
C SER A 261 -0.06 -18.84 -12.06
N ILE A 262 -1.20 -19.32 -12.55
CA ILE A 262 -1.50 -19.54 -13.98
C ILE A 262 -2.12 -18.27 -14.60
N LEU A 263 -2.55 -17.32 -13.77
CA LEU A 263 -3.21 -16.10 -14.24
C LEU A 263 -2.22 -15.19 -14.99
N SER A 264 -2.34 -15.15 -16.31
CA SER A 264 -1.66 -14.17 -17.14
C SER A 264 -2.41 -12.84 -17.14
N LEU A 265 -1.64 -11.75 -17.02
CA LEU A 265 -2.14 -10.37 -17.05
C LEU A 265 -1.40 -9.60 -18.13
N SER A 266 -2.14 -8.84 -18.95
CA SER A 266 -1.55 -7.87 -19.87
C SER A 266 -0.85 -6.73 -19.11
N THR A 267 0.04 -5.98 -19.77
CA THR A 267 0.70 -4.80 -19.16
C THR A 267 -0.34 -3.81 -18.63
N LEU A 268 -1.38 -3.49 -19.42
CA LEU A 268 -2.47 -2.62 -19.00
C LEU A 268 -3.23 -3.12 -17.77
N GLU A 269 -3.45 -4.44 -17.64
CA GLU A 269 -4.06 -5.02 -16.42
C GLU A 269 -3.14 -4.92 -15.21
N ARG A 270 -1.84 -5.16 -15.40
CA ARG A 270 -0.85 -5.04 -14.33
C ARG A 270 -0.76 -3.61 -13.80
N ASP A 271 -0.70 -2.62 -14.69
CA ASP A 271 -0.66 -1.21 -14.32
C ASP A 271 -1.92 -0.77 -13.58
N ARG A 272 -3.08 -1.27 -14.01
CA ARG A 272 -4.33 -1.03 -13.27
C ARG A 272 -4.30 -1.64 -11.88
N CYS A 273 -3.91 -2.91 -11.78
CA CYS A 273 -3.82 -3.59 -10.48
C CYS A 273 -2.80 -2.90 -9.56
N PHE A 274 -1.71 -2.36 -10.10
CA PHE A 274 -0.75 -1.56 -9.35
C PHE A 274 -1.43 -0.35 -8.69
N TYR A 275 -2.19 0.44 -9.45
CA TYR A 275 -2.90 1.60 -8.89
C TYR A 275 -4.04 1.21 -7.93
N LEU A 276 -4.65 0.04 -8.12
CA LEU A 276 -5.61 -0.52 -7.16
C LEU A 276 -4.94 -0.95 -5.85
N ILE A 277 -3.74 -1.53 -5.89
CA ILE A 277 -2.91 -1.79 -4.71
C ILE A 277 -2.56 -0.47 -4.03
N ARG A 278 -2.16 0.56 -4.80
CA ARG A 278 -1.88 1.91 -4.29
C ARG A 278 -3.07 2.50 -3.54
N HIS A 279 -4.27 2.33 -4.07
CA HIS A 279 -5.52 2.76 -3.43
C HIS A 279 -5.78 2.07 -2.09
N LEU A 280 -5.56 0.75 -2.04
CA LEU A 280 -5.70 -0.05 -0.81
C LEU A 280 -4.70 0.39 0.25
N ILE A 281 -3.44 0.60 -0.12
CA ILE A 281 -2.37 1.05 0.78
C ILE A 281 -2.70 2.45 1.34
N ARG A 282 -3.18 3.38 0.50
CA ARG A 282 -3.58 4.72 0.94
C ARG A 282 -4.72 4.71 1.96
N ARG A 283 -5.48 3.60 2.05
CA ARG A 283 -6.67 3.47 2.88
C ARG A 283 -6.56 2.26 3.82
N PRO A 284 -5.71 2.33 4.87
CA PRO A 284 -5.48 1.21 5.79
C PRO A 284 -6.75 0.69 6.49
N HIS A 285 -7.77 1.53 6.62
CA HIS A 285 -9.05 1.18 7.22
C HIS A 285 -10.14 0.82 6.20
N TYR A 286 -9.80 0.61 4.92
CA TYR A 286 -10.76 0.19 3.91
C TYR A 286 -11.32 -1.21 4.25
N PRO A 287 -12.65 -1.41 4.24
CA PRO A 287 -13.25 -2.71 4.50
C PRO A 287 -12.70 -3.80 3.58
N TYR A 288 -12.28 -4.93 4.15
CA TYR A 288 -11.65 -6.03 3.42
C TYR A 288 -10.35 -5.66 2.68
N GLY A 289 -9.77 -4.48 2.96
CA GLY A 289 -8.60 -3.97 2.24
C GLY A 289 -7.39 -4.88 2.36
N GLN A 290 -7.16 -5.46 3.55
CA GLN A 290 -6.07 -6.42 3.76
C GLN A 290 -6.25 -7.70 2.94
N ASP A 291 -7.46 -8.27 2.89
CA ASP A 291 -7.75 -9.48 2.08
C ASP A 291 -7.59 -9.20 0.57
N HIS A 292 -8.06 -8.04 0.11
CA HIS A 292 -7.87 -7.63 -1.29
C HIS A 292 -6.39 -7.41 -1.62
N LEU A 293 -5.62 -6.81 -0.70
CA LEU A 293 -4.19 -6.58 -0.84
C LEU A 293 -3.43 -7.91 -0.89
N GLU A 294 -3.73 -8.83 0.02
CA GLU A 294 -3.14 -10.17 0.07
C GLU A 294 -3.45 -10.97 -1.20
N PHE A 295 -4.69 -10.89 -1.69
CA PHE A 295 -5.09 -11.52 -2.94
C PHE A 295 -4.34 -10.95 -4.15
N LEU A 296 -4.28 -9.63 -4.31
CA LEU A 296 -3.55 -9.03 -5.44
C LEU A 296 -2.05 -9.36 -5.37
N LEU A 297 -1.46 -9.34 -4.18
CA LEU A 297 -0.05 -9.68 -3.98
C LEU A 297 0.24 -11.19 -3.96
N SER A 298 -0.77 -12.07 -4.10
CA SER A 298 -0.56 -13.50 -4.32
C SER A 298 -0.44 -13.87 -5.81
N ILE A 299 -0.83 -12.98 -6.72
CA ILE A 299 -0.73 -13.17 -8.17
C ILE A 299 0.72 -12.93 -8.61
N PRO A 300 1.46 -13.94 -9.11
CA PRO A 300 2.89 -13.80 -9.45
C PRO A 300 3.16 -12.72 -10.50
N ALA A 301 2.27 -12.61 -11.50
CA ALA A 301 2.36 -11.59 -12.54
C ALA A 301 2.35 -10.15 -12.01
N LEU A 302 1.82 -9.92 -10.80
CA LEU A 302 1.87 -8.64 -10.10
C LEU A 302 3.11 -8.53 -9.21
N THR A 303 3.45 -9.56 -8.41
CA THR A 303 4.63 -9.51 -7.53
C THR A 303 5.94 -9.32 -8.30
N ASP A 304 5.99 -9.76 -9.54
CA ASP A 304 7.14 -9.56 -10.42
C ASP A 304 7.36 -8.10 -10.84
N VAL A 305 6.33 -7.25 -10.77
CA VAL A 305 6.38 -5.87 -11.29
C VAL A 305 6.12 -4.77 -10.25
N VAL A 306 5.54 -5.08 -9.08
CA VAL A 306 5.18 -4.08 -8.03
C VAL A 306 6.35 -3.24 -7.49
N HIS A 307 7.59 -3.67 -7.71
CA HIS A 307 8.80 -2.90 -7.37
C HIS A 307 9.07 -1.75 -8.34
N ARG A 308 8.38 -1.70 -9.49
CA ARG A 308 8.48 -0.67 -10.51
C ARG A 308 7.18 0.12 -10.56
N SER A 309 7.29 1.45 -10.61
CA SER A 309 6.12 2.26 -10.93
C SER A 309 5.73 2.06 -12.39
N PRO A 310 4.42 1.98 -12.73
CA PRO A 310 3.96 2.08 -14.10
C PRO A 310 4.33 3.43 -14.75
N ASN A 311 4.55 4.48 -13.96
CA ASN A 311 5.07 5.75 -14.45
C ASN A 311 6.62 5.72 -14.44
N PRO A 312 7.31 5.74 -15.59
CA PRO A 312 8.77 5.66 -15.63
C PRO A 312 9.49 6.85 -14.98
N GLN A 313 8.79 7.97 -14.77
CA GLN A 313 9.34 9.16 -14.10
C GLN A 313 9.36 9.00 -12.57
N GLU A 314 8.54 8.09 -12.04
CA GLU A 314 8.48 7.84 -10.60
C GLU A 314 9.64 6.95 -10.16
N ALA A 315 10.13 7.21 -8.95
CA ALA A 315 11.16 6.38 -8.36
C ALA A 315 10.62 4.94 -8.10
N PRO A 316 11.50 3.93 -8.13
CA PRO A 316 11.15 2.55 -7.78
C PRO A 316 10.44 2.44 -6.43
N ASN A 317 9.78 1.30 -6.22
CA ASN A 317 9.14 0.95 -4.94
C ASN A 317 8.14 2.00 -4.43
N GLU A 318 7.44 2.67 -5.33
CA GLU A 318 6.43 3.67 -5.02
C GLU A 318 5.37 3.19 -4.01
N LEU A 319 4.87 1.96 -4.18
CA LEU A 319 3.89 1.36 -3.25
C LEU A 319 4.44 1.21 -1.83
N LEU A 320 5.72 0.87 -1.69
CA LEU A 320 6.38 0.74 -0.40
C LEU A 320 6.61 2.11 0.24
N ARG A 321 7.01 3.12 -0.54
CA ARG A 321 7.13 4.52 -0.06
C ARG A 321 5.79 5.00 0.48
N LEU A 322 4.72 4.82 -0.29
CA LEU A 322 3.38 5.19 0.13
C LEU A 322 2.94 4.44 1.40
N ALA A 323 3.23 3.14 1.51
CA ALA A 323 2.88 2.37 2.70
C ALA A 323 3.54 2.92 3.97
N PHE A 324 4.77 3.43 3.86
CA PHE A 324 5.43 4.12 4.96
C PHE A 324 4.83 5.50 5.24
N ASP A 325 4.59 6.30 4.19
CA ASP A 325 4.05 7.66 4.32
C ASP A 325 2.67 7.69 5.03
N VAL A 326 1.87 6.63 4.84
CA VAL A 326 0.54 6.48 5.46
C VAL A 326 0.53 5.56 6.68
N GLU A 327 1.72 5.15 7.17
CA GLU A 327 1.91 4.27 8.33
C GLU A 327 1.13 2.93 8.25
N HIS A 328 0.97 2.38 7.04
CA HIS A 328 0.29 1.11 6.81
C HIS A 328 1.25 -0.07 6.98
N GLU A 329 1.56 -0.41 8.24
CA GLU A 329 2.56 -1.43 8.62
C GLU A 329 2.34 -2.79 7.93
N ALA A 330 1.12 -3.31 7.93
CA ALA A 330 0.81 -4.60 7.32
C ALA A 330 1.11 -4.65 5.81
N ALA A 331 0.84 -3.55 5.08
CA ALA A 331 1.16 -3.44 3.67
C ALA A 331 2.67 -3.32 3.43
N ALA A 332 3.37 -2.53 4.26
CA ALA A 332 4.81 -2.39 4.18
C ALA A 332 5.52 -3.74 4.39
N LEU A 333 5.16 -4.47 5.45
CA LEU A 333 5.69 -5.81 5.72
C LEU A 333 5.41 -6.78 4.58
N ARG A 334 4.18 -6.76 4.03
CA ARG A 334 3.80 -7.63 2.93
C ARG A 334 4.55 -7.31 1.63
N LEU A 335 4.82 -6.05 1.34
CA LEU A 335 5.62 -5.64 0.18
C LEU A 335 7.09 -6.01 0.35
N LEU A 336 7.66 -5.83 1.53
CA LEU A 336 9.06 -6.18 1.85
C LEU A 336 9.31 -7.70 1.84
N SER A 337 8.28 -8.52 2.01
CA SER A 337 8.40 -9.97 1.84
C SER A 337 8.63 -10.38 0.38
N ILE A 338 8.35 -9.50 -0.59
CA ILE A 338 8.58 -9.73 -2.02
C ILE A 338 10.07 -9.45 -2.35
N PRO A 339 10.82 -10.43 -2.88
CA PRO A 339 12.26 -10.28 -3.13
C PRO A 339 12.64 -9.09 -4.00
N ASN A 340 11.91 -8.84 -5.10
CA ASN A 340 12.21 -7.75 -6.03
C ASN A 340 12.01 -6.36 -5.41
N VAL A 341 10.98 -6.21 -4.56
CA VAL A 341 10.73 -4.97 -3.81
C VAL A 341 11.86 -4.73 -2.82
N ARG A 342 12.25 -5.76 -2.07
CA ARG A 342 13.35 -5.68 -1.11
C ARG A 342 14.68 -5.31 -1.79
N GLN A 343 15.02 -5.98 -2.89
CA GLN A 343 16.24 -5.70 -3.65
C GLN A 343 16.27 -4.28 -4.23
N ALA A 344 15.13 -3.76 -4.70
CA ALA A 344 15.05 -2.38 -5.16
C ALA A 344 15.20 -1.38 -4.00
N ALA A 345 14.65 -1.67 -2.81
CA ALA A 345 14.72 -0.78 -1.65
C ALA A 345 16.15 -0.67 -1.10
N MET A 346 16.94 -1.75 -1.22
CA MET A 346 18.35 -1.78 -0.83
C MET A 346 19.26 -0.91 -1.70
N ARG A 347 18.81 -0.47 -2.89
CA ARG A 347 19.64 0.28 -3.86
C ARG A 347 19.48 1.80 -3.80
N ASP A 348 18.38 2.31 -3.24
CA ASP A 348 18.04 3.74 -3.29
C ASP A 348 18.29 4.48 -1.97
N TYR A 349 19.04 5.59 -2.06
CA TYR A 349 19.36 6.45 -0.91
C TYR A 349 18.14 7.12 -0.26
N TYR A 350 17.00 7.24 -0.96
CA TYR A 350 15.74 7.78 -0.37
C TYR A 350 15.32 6.99 0.86
N TYR A 351 15.56 5.68 0.81
CA TYR A 351 15.30 4.88 1.96
C TYR A 351 16.24 5.32 3.07
N LEU A 352 17.51 5.73 2.90
CA LEU A 352 18.55 5.86 3.97
C LEU A 352 18.18 6.78 5.14
N ASP A 353 17.41 7.84 4.91
CA ASP A 353 16.94 8.75 5.98
C ASP A 353 15.70 8.21 6.72
N TYR A 354 14.77 7.56 6.00
CA TYR A 354 13.71 6.76 6.63
C TYR A 354 14.26 5.39 7.12
N GLN A 355 15.46 4.98 6.66
CA GLN A 355 16.19 3.79 7.05
C GLN A 355 16.79 4.04 8.43
N ALA A 356 17.04 5.28 8.86
CA ALA A 356 17.43 5.54 10.25
C ALA A 356 16.35 5.04 11.25
N GLN A 357 15.10 4.89 10.82
CA GLN A 357 14.01 4.27 11.60
C GLN A 357 13.49 2.92 11.07
N VAL A 358 13.60 2.62 9.76
CA VAL A 358 12.92 1.44 9.15
C VAL A 358 13.82 0.53 8.31
N ALA A 359 15.06 0.90 7.99
CA ALA A 359 15.96 0.03 7.23
C ALA A 359 17.40 -0.09 7.73
N ALA A 360 17.69 0.54 8.86
CA ALA A 360 18.35 -0.06 10.00
C ALA A 360 17.68 -1.40 10.41
N ASP A 361 16.42 -1.62 10.01
CA ASP A 361 15.64 -2.84 10.29
C ASP A 361 15.60 -3.88 9.17
N LEU A 362 16.03 -3.59 7.92
CA LEU A 362 15.80 -4.55 6.80
C LEU A 362 17.02 -4.80 5.91
N THR A 363 17.88 -3.82 5.69
CA THR A 363 19.14 -4.01 4.95
C THR A 363 20.29 -4.34 5.90
N ALA A 364 20.27 -3.82 7.13
CA ALA A 364 21.19 -4.21 8.22
C ALA A 364 20.90 -5.61 8.82
N ILE A 365 19.72 -6.18 8.58
CA ILE A 365 19.41 -7.58 8.93
C ILE A 365 20.04 -8.57 7.96
N LEU A 366 20.39 -8.13 6.73
CA LEU A 366 20.71 -9.06 5.66
C LEU A 366 22.19 -9.14 5.26
N GLU A 367 23.05 -8.11 5.41
CA GLU A 367 24.36 -8.19 4.71
C GLU A 367 25.69 -7.76 5.39
N ASP A 368 25.84 -7.01 6.51
CA ASP A 368 27.23 -6.79 7.03
C ASP A 368 27.44 -6.43 8.52
N ARG A 369 28.66 -6.76 8.95
CA ARG A 369 29.27 -7.12 10.25
C ARG A 369 29.24 -6.14 11.45
N GLU A 370 28.41 -5.10 11.43
CA GLU A 370 28.28 -4.12 12.55
C GLU A 370 26.86 -4.04 13.17
N SER A 371 25.92 -4.85 12.68
CA SER A 371 24.47 -4.72 12.94
C SER A 371 24.01 -5.07 14.36
N SER A 372 24.74 -5.94 15.09
CA SER A 372 24.37 -6.33 16.47
C SER A 372 24.36 -5.14 17.44
N MET A 373 25.06 -4.06 17.08
CA MET A 373 25.25 -2.88 17.90
C MET A 373 24.17 -1.81 17.77
N ARG A 374 23.52 -1.72 16.61
CA ARG A 374 22.54 -0.67 16.32
C ARG A 374 21.12 -1.01 16.81
N ALA A 375 20.83 -2.29 17.03
CA ALA A 375 19.58 -2.78 17.63
C ALA A 375 19.53 -2.64 19.17
N LEU A 376 20.66 -2.32 19.79
CA LEU A 376 20.77 -2.13 21.23
C LEU A 376 20.31 -0.72 21.62
N ALA A 377 19.62 -0.63 22.76
CA ALA A 377 19.30 0.66 23.35
C ALA A 377 20.59 1.48 23.55
N PRO A 378 20.56 2.83 23.42
CA PRO A 378 21.77 3.66 23.39
C PRO A 378 22.74 3.42 24.55
N HIS A 379 22.24 3.12 25.74
CA HIS A 379 23.07 2.81 26.91
C HIS A 379 23.76 1.44 26.82
N VAL A 380 23.08 0.42 26.29
CA VAL A 380 23.64 -0.92 26.07
C VAL A 380 24.70 -0.89 24.96
N ARG A 381 24.48 -0.08 23.93
CA ARG A 381 25.46 0.16 22.87
C ARG A 381 26.75 0.74 23.44
N GLY A 382 26.66 1.81 24.25
CA GLY A 382 27.83 2.41 24.90
C GLY A 382 28.54 1.44 25.87
N HIS A 383 27.82 0.50 26.47
CA HIS A 383 28.43 -0.55 27.28
C HIS A 383 29.26 -1.54 26.44
N TYR A 384 28.72 -2.01 25.32
CA TYR A 384 29.49 -2.90 24.44
C TYR A 384 30.68 -2.18 23.80
N GLU A 385 30.53 -0.94 23.33
CA GLU A 385 31.63 -0.20 22.69
C GLU A 385 32.87 -0.15 23.59
N ARG A 386 32.67 0.07 24.90
CA ARG A 386 33.74 0.01 25.90
C ARG A 386 34.40 -1.38 26.01
N LEU A 387 33.62 -2.46 25.89
CA LEU A 387 34.17 -3.82 25.88
C LEU A 387 34.94 -4.10 24.60
N ALA A 388 34.37 -3.72 23.45
CA ALA A 388 34.97 -3.94 22.14
C ALA A 388 36.31 -3.21 22.02
N GLU A 389 36.35 -1.93 22.39
CA GLU A 389 37.58 -1.12 22.40
C GLU A 389 38.64 -1.73 23.34
N HIS A 390 38.24 -2.23 24.50
CA HIS A 390 39.16 -2.86 25.46
C HIS A 390 39.76 -4.19 24.95
N TYR A 391 38.96 -5.01 24.25
CA TYR A 391 39.35 -6.36 23.84
C TYR A 391 39.84 -6.48 22.39
N GLU A 392 39.71 -5.44 21.56
CA GLU A 392 40.07 -5.44 20.14
C GLU A 392 41.48 -5.98 19.89
N VAL A 393 42.48 -5.45 20.61
CA VAL A 393 43.89 -5.85 20.46
C VAL A 393 44.11 -7.32 20.85
N ARG A 394 43.45 -7.80 21.92
CA ARG A 394 43.58 -9.20 22.36
C ARG A 394 42.94 -10.16 21.36
N ILE A 395 41.79 -9.78 20.77
CA ILE A 395 41.12 -10.56 19.73
C ILE A 395 41.99 -10.64 18.47
N ALA A 396 42.59 -9.52 18.05
CA ALA A 396 43.50 -9.48 16.92
C ALA A 396 44.74 -10.36 17.16
N GLN A 397 45.34 -10.30 18.35
CA GLN A 397 46.49 -11.13 18.73
C GLN A 397 46.15 -12.62 18.81
N GLY A 398 44.92 -12.96 19.23
CA GLY A 398 44.40 -14.34 19.21
C GLY A 398 44.08 -14.89 17.81
N GLY A 399 44.32 -14.10 16.75
CA GLY A 399 44.11 -14.52 15.37
C GLY A 399 42.68 -14.35 14.87
N GLY A 400 41.89 -13.47 15.49
CA GLY A 400 40.55 -13.09 15.07
C GLY A 400 39.42 -13.81 15.80
N ALA A 401 38.21 -13.26 15.71
CA ALA A 401 37.03 -13.71 16.45
C ALA A 401 36.72 -15.20 16.28
N HIS A 402 36.84 -15.73 15.06
CA HIS A 402 36.61 -17.14 14.77
C HIS A 402 37.51 -18.08 15.59
N LYS A 403 38.83 -17.79 15.68
CA LYS A 403 39.77 -18.61 16.48
C LYS A 403 39.51 -18.51 17.98
N ILE A 404 39.04 -17.35 18.44
CA ILE A 404 38.63 -17.17 19.84
C ILE A 404 37.42 -18.07 20.15
N LEU A 405 36.46 -18.17 19.23
CA LEU A 405 35.30 -19.04 19.42
C LEU A 405 35.66 -20.53 19.34
N ASP A 406 36.62 -20.91 18.49
CA ASP A 406 37.16 -22.28 18.50
C ASP A 406 37.79 -22.62 19.85
N ALA A 407 38.63 -21.72 20.39
CA ALA A 407 39.23 -21.90 21.71
C ALA A 407 38.18 -21.92 22.84
N MET A 408 37.18 -21.05 22.76
CA MET A 408 36.02 -21.06 23.67
C MET A 408 35.30 -22.42 23.62
N ARG A 409 35.09 -22.99 22.43
CA ARG A 409 34.42 -24.29 22.29
C ARG A 409 35.24 -25.42 22.93
N THR A 410 36.56 -25.36 22.86
CA THR A 410 37.45 -26.28 23.61
C THR A 410 37.29 -26.10 25.13
N GLU A 411 37.26 -24.87 25.62
CA GLU A 411 37.08 -24.60 27.06
C GLU A 411 35.70 -25.04 27.57
N LEU A 412 34.64 -24.82 26.77
CA LEU A 412 33.29 -25.32 27.08
C LEU A 412 33.25 -26.86 27.13
N ALA A 413 34.03 -27.55 26.30
CA ALA A 413 34.16 -29.01 26.33
C ALA A 413 34.85 -29.48 27.62
N GLU A 414 35.94 -28.84 28.04
CA GLU A 414 36.64 -29.15 29.30
C GLU A 414 35.72 -28.94 30.51
N ARG A 415 34.97 -27.83 30.52
CA ARG A 415 33.95 -27.54 31.54
C ARG A 415 32.84 -28.60 31.57
N TYR A 416 32.48 -29.15 30.41
CA TYR A 416 31.47 -30.21 30.32
C TYR A 416 32.01 -31.52 30.89
N THR A 417 33.26 -31.88 30.59
CA THR A 417 33.89 -33.06 31.18
C THR A 417 33.95 -32.98 32.71
N ALA A 418 34.13 -31.77 33.26
CA ALA A 418 34.11 -31.55 34.71
C ALA A 418 32.70 -31.65 35.33
N ASN A 419 31.65 -31.31 34.57
CA ASN A 419 30.26 -31.42 35.02
C ASN A 419 29.35 -31.85 33.85
N PRO A 420 29.30 -33.16 33.53
CA PRO A 420 28.57 -33.66 32.38
C PRO A 420 27.06 -33.68 32.65
N ALA A 421 26.28 -33.58 31.57
CA ALA A 421 24.85 -33.86 31.62
C ALA A 421 24.66 -35.29 32.12
N ALA A 422 23.61 -35.53 32.90
CA ALA A 422 23.33 -36.85 33.44
C ALA A 422 21.83 -37.06 33.55
N TYR A 423 21.40 -38.31 33.37
CA TYR A 423 20.03 -38.73 33.64
C TYR A 423 20.02 -39.79 34.72
N ASN A 424 18.89 -39.95 35.39
CA ASN A 424 18.66 -41.07 36.31
C ASN A 424 17.82 -42.12 35.60
N ASP A 425 18.22 -43.39 35.67
CA ASP A 425 17.41 -44.47 35.14
C ASP A 425 16.20 -44.80 36.04
N ASP A 426 15.39 -45.78 35.63
CA ASP A 426 14.20 -46.21 36.38
C ASP A 426 14.53 -46.75 37.80
N ALA A 427 15.80 -47.10 38.06
CA ALA A 427 16.30 -47.53 39.37
C ALA A 427 16.88 -46.36 40.20
N GLY A 428 16.87 -45.14 39.67
CA GLY A 428 17.42 -43.94 40.30
C GLY A 428 18.95 -43.85 40.24
N GLN A 429 19.62 -44.68 39.44
CA GLN A 429 21.06 -44.61 39.24
C GLN A 429 21.40 -43.50 38.25
N ARG A 430 22.38 -42.65 38.62
CA ARG A 430 22.85 -41.53 37.79
C ARG A 430 23.84 -42.00 36.73
N HIS A 431 23.55 -41.69 35.47
CA HIS A 431 24.41 -41.99 34.31
C HIS A 431 24.88 -40.68 33.67
N CYS A 432 26.19 -40.49 33.57
CA CYS A 432 26.78 -39.32 32.92
C CYS A 432 26.83 -39.53 31.40
N LEU A 433 26.56 -38.47 30.66
CA LEU A 433 26.48 -38.48 29.21
C LEU A 433 27.80 -38.00 28.58
N PRO A 434 28.17 -38.55 27.41
CA PRO A 434 29.34 -38.11 26.67
C PRO A 434 29.14 -36.72 26.07
N LEU A 435 30.19 -36.14 25.50
CA LEU A 435 30.11 -34.82 24.87
C LEU A 435 29.62 -34.90 23.42
N THR A 436 30.03 -35.92 22.67
CA THR A 436 29.80 -35.99 21.23
C THR A 436 28.62 -36.87 20.85
N TRP A 437 28.06 -36.62 19.66
CA TRP A 437 26.94 -37.41 19.15
C TRP A 437 27.35 -38.85 18.86
N ASP A 438 28.53 -39.06 18.28
CA ASP A 438 29.05 -40.39 17.96
C ASP A 438 29.22 -41.26 19.21
N GLU A 439 29.74 -40.67 20.30
CA GLU A 439 29.84 -41.36 21.59
C GLU A 439 28.47 -41.64 22.21
N PHE A 440 27.50 -40.75 22.01
CA PHE A 440 26.12 -40.95 22.45
C PHE A 440 25.42 -42.07 21.67
N GLU A 441 25.59 -42.13 20.35
CA GLU A 441 25.04 -43.20 19.50
C GLU A 441 25.68 -44.57 19.81
N ALA A 442 26.91 -44.58 20.32
CA ALA A 442 27.58 -45.79 20.77
C ALA A 442 27.05 -46.33 22.12
N LEU A 443 26.20 -45.57 22.83
CA LEU A 443 25.58 -46.04 24.07
C LEU A 443 24.44 -47.01 23.76
N ASP A 444 24.48 -48.20 24.36
CA ASP A 444 23.40 -49.20 24.28
C ASP A 444 22.27 -48.84 25.24
N LEU A 445 21.48 -47.82 24.89
CA LEU A 445 20.38 -47.30 25.70
C LEU A 445 19.04 -47.93 25.31
N SER A 446 18.21 -48.24 26.32
CA SER A 446 16.80 -48.54 26.09
C SER A 446 16.06 -47.31 25.55
N ALA A 447 14.90 -47.52 24.92
CA ALA A 447 14.09 -46.41 24.39
C ALA A 447 13.68 -45.40 25.48
N SER A 448 13.41 -45.84 26.70
CA SER A 448 13.10 -44.94 27.83
C SER A 448 14.33 -44.16 28.29
N ALA A 449 15.47 -44.83 28.43
CA ALA A 449 16.74 -44.20 28.81
C ALA A 449 17.21 -43.19 27.75
N GLN A 450 17.00 -43.48 26.46
CA GLN A 450 17.35 -42.58 25.37
C GLN A 450 16.55 -41.26 25.42
N VAL A 451 15.26 -41.31 25.75
CA VAL A 451 14.44 -40.10 25.93
C VAL A 451 14.95 -39.27 27.11
N LEU A 452 15.21 -39.90 28.25
CA LEU A 452 15.73 -39.23 29.44
C LEU A 452 17.12 -38.62 29.20
N ALA A 453 17.99 -39.33 28.49
CA ALA A 453 19.31 -38.86 28.10
C ALA A 453 19.23 -37.63 27.17
N LEU A 454 18.37 -37.67 26.15
CA LEU A 454 18.14 -36.52 25.27
C LEU A 454 17.59 -35.31 26.02
N GLN A 455 16.63 -35.52 26.93
CA GLN A 455 16.11 -34.45 27.79
C GLN A 455 17.20 -33.84 28.67
N ALA A 456 18.06 -34.67 29.28
CA ALA A 456 19.19 -34.20 30.06
C ALA A 456 20.17 -33.35 29.23
N TYR A 457 20.43 -33.71 27.97
CA TYR A 457 21.19 -32.85 27.06
C TYR A 457 20.50 -31.52 26.77
N TYR A 458 19.19 -31.53 26.54
CA TYR A 458 18.42 -30.32 26.22
C TYR A 458 18.33 -29.35 27.41
N GLU A 459 18.31 -29.86 28.64
CA GLU A 459 18.32 -29.06 29.86
C GLU A 459 19.72 -28.53 30.24
N HIS A 460 20.78 -29.17 29.74
CA HIS A 460 22.14 -28.81 30.11
C HIS A 460 22.63 -27.58 29.32
N ALA A 461 22.60 -26.41 29.96
CA ALA A 461 22.93 -25.13 29.32
C ALA A 461 24.33 -25.07 28.70
N LEU A 462 25.32 -25.66 29.36
CA LEU A 462 26.70 -25.71 28.87
C LEU A 462 26.82 -26.53 27.57
N HIS A 463 26.18 -27.70 27.54
CA HIS A 463 26.20 -28.58 26.36
C HIS A 463 25.40 -27.96 25.21
N THR A 464 24.26 -27.34 25.53
CA THR A 464 23.44 -26.58 24.60
C THR A 464 24.24 -25.43 23.96
N THR A 465 25.01 -24.69 24.76
CA THR A 465 25.90 -23.64 24.27
C THR A 465 27.01 -24.20 23.39
N TRP A 466 27.64 -25.31 23.79
CA TRP A 466 28.71 -25.93 23.01
C TRP A 466 28.24 -26.42 21.63
N ARG A 467 27.06 -27.07 21.56
CA ARG A 467 26.51 -27.60 20.30
C ARG A 467 25.88 -26.53 19.40
N TYR A 468 25.50 -25.37 19.96
CA TYR A 468 25.07 -24.21 19.16
C TYR A 468 26.13 -23.79 18.12
N PHE A 469 27.42 -23.94 18.47
CA PHE A 469 28.53 -23.62 17.59
C PHE A 469 28.91 -24.74 16.62
N GLN A 470 28.25 -25.90 16.68
CA GLN A 470 28.54 -27.05 15.83
C GLN A 470 27.80 -26.96 14.48
N GLN A 471 28.52 -27.21 13.37
CA GLN A 471 27.92 -27.35 12.04
C GLN A 471 28.48 -28.61 11.36
N PRO A 472 27.65 -29.64 11.07
CA PRO A 472 26.23 -29.77 11.44
C PRO A 472 26.03 -30.07 12.95
N ASN A 473 24.88 -29.70 13.50
CA ASN A 473 24.43 -29.98 14.87
C ASN A 473 23.38 -31.13 14.86
N PRO A 474 23.76 -32.35 15.29
CA PRO A 474 22.85 -33.51 15.29
C PRO A 474 21.65 -33.39 16.25
N TRP A 475 21.73 -32.54 17.28
CA TRP A 475 20.66 -32.35 18.27
C TRP A 475 19.59 -31.35 17.83
N GLN A 476 19.68 -30.84 16.59
CA GLN A 476 18.82 -29.80 16.06
C GLN A 476 17.57 -30.36 15.36
N ASP A 477 16.44 -29.66 15.46
CA ASP A 477 15.22 -30.04 14.76
C ASP A 477 15.39 -29.87 13.24
N LYS A 478 15.18 -30.96 12.47
CA LYS A 478 15.32 -31.00 11.00
C LYS A 478 14.37 -30.05 10.26
N HIS A 479 13.33 -29.55 10.92
CA HIS A 479 12.35 -28.61 10.37
C HIS A 479 12.46 -27.21 10.99
N ALA A 480 13.52 -26.92 11.77
CA ALA A 480 13.72 -25.57 12.29
C ALA A 480 13.86 -24.55 11.14
N ALA A 481 13.18 -23.41 11.24
CA ALA A 481 13.07 -22.43 10.15
C ALA A 481 14.36 -21.61 9.90
N LEU A 482 15.45 -21.86 10.64
CA LEU A 482 16.61 -20.98 10.76
C LEU A 482 17.95 -21.75 10.84
N VAL A 483 18.13 -22.72 9.95
CA VAL A 483 19.30 -23.62 9.92
C VAL A 483 20.14 -23.39 8.67
N ILE A 484 21.44 -23.18 8.83
CA ILE A 484 22.40 -23.10 7.71
C ILE A 484 23.39 -24.25 7.85
N ASN A 485 23.56 -25.04 6.77
CA ASN A 485 24.46 -26.19 6.73
C ASN A 485 24.25 -27.20 7.89
N GLY A 486 23.01 -27.36 8.34
CA GLY A 486 22.66 -28.30 9.41
C GLY A 486 22.98 -27.81 10.84
N GLY A 487 23.27 -26.51 11.05
CA GLY A 487 23.44 -25.93 12.39
C GLY A 487 22.88 -24.50 12.51
N ALA A 488 23.00 -23.89 13.69
CA ALA A 488 22.58 -22.51 13.91
C ALA A 488 23.46 -21.50 13.14
N ASP A 489 22.85 -20.43 12.65
CA ASP A 489 23.57 -19.34 11.99
C ASP A 489 24.07 -18.31 13.02
N TYR A 490 25.32 -18.46 13.44
CA TYR A 490 25.99 -17.56 14.40
C TYR A 490 27.12 -16.74 13.78
N ARG A 491 27.44 -16.95 12.49
CA ARG A 491 28.66 -16.40 11.87
C ARG A 491 28.67 -14.88 11.84
N GLY A 492 27.49 -14.26 11.71
CA GLY A 492 27.33 -12.81 11.79
C GLY A 492 27.61 -12.22 13.18
N TYR A 493 27.58 -13.03 14.23
CA TYR A 493 27.77 -12.60 15.63
C TYR A 493 29.16 -12.92 16.18
N GLU A 494 30.06 -13.53 15.39
CA GLU A 494 31.36 -13.97 15.89
C GLU A 494 32.17 -12.87 16.60
N PRO A 495 32.27 -11.63 16.07
CA PRO A 495 33.00 -10.56 16.73
C PRO A 495 32.41 -10.21 18.11
N MET A 496 31.08 -10.10 18.18
CA MET A 496 30.38 -9.79 19.43
C MET A 496 30.54 -10.91 20.46
N LEU A 497 30.40 -12.16 20.02
CA LEU A 497 30.56 -13.33 20.88
C LEU A 497 31.98 -13.45 21.42
N ALA A 498 33.01 -13.14 20.62
CA ALA A 498 34.40 -13.11 21.06
C ALA A 498 34.65 -12.02 22.12
N VAL A 499 34.10 -10.81 21.92
CA VAL A 499 34.16 -9.72 22.92
C VAL A 499 33.46 -10.12 24.20
N LEU A 500 32.25 -10.66 24.11
CA LEU A 500 31.45 -11.08 25.27
C LEU A 500 32.11 -12.25 26.01
N TRP A 501 32.74 -13.18 25.29
CA TRP A 501 33.47 -14.28 25.89
C TRP A 501 34.69 -13.80 26.68
N PHE A 502 35.49 -12.90 26.11
CA PHE A 502 36.60 -12.29 26.86
C PHE A 502 36.10 -11.47 28.04
N ALA A 503 35.03 -10.68 27.86
CA ALA A 503 34.42 -9.95 28.96
C ALA A 503 33.87 -10.90 30.04
N ALA A 504 33.54 -12.14 29.72
CA ALA A 504 33.12 -13.14 30.70
C ALA A 504 34.29 -13.82 31.41
N THR A 505 35.40 -14.08 30.71
CA THR A 505 36.52 -14.90 31.20
C THR A 505 37.75 -14.13 31.67
N ASP A 506 37.81 -12.81 31.44
CA ASP A 506 38.95 -11.99 31.85
C ASP A 506 39.02 -11.81 33.37
N ALA A 507 40.09 -12.31 33.98
CA ALA A 507 40.39 -12.23 35.41
C ALA A 507 41.31 -11.05 35.78
N THR A 508 41.73 -10.23 34.81
CA THR A 508 42.90 -9.33 34.91
C THR A 508 42.56 -7.82 34.88
N ASP A 509 41.44 -7.45 35.49
CA ASP A 509 40.96 -6.06 35.70
C ASP A 509 40.38 -5.36 34.44
N GLY A 510 39.47 -6.05 33.73
CA GLY A 510 38.69 -5.49 32.60
C GLY A 510 37.49 -4.60 33.01
N PRO A 511 36.77 -4.00 32.05
CA PRO A 511 35.68 -3.03 32.31
C PRO A 511 34.50 -3.54 33.16
N VAL A 512 34.46 -4.85 33.41
CA VAL A 512 33.43 -5.58 34.16
C VAL A 512 34.02 -6.41 35.31
N ALA A 513 35.26 -6.13 35.70
CA ALA A 513 35.99 -6.86 36.74
C ALA A 513 35.40 -6.71 38.15
N HIS A 514 34.49 -5.75 38.35
CA HIS A 514 33.71 -5.64 39.58
C HIS A 514 32.77 -6.83 39.80
N GLN A 515 32.52 -7.67 38.78
CA GLN A 515 31.71 -8.88 38.89
C GLN A 515 32.57 -10.16 38.98
N ALA A 516 32.09 -11.12 39.78
CA ALA A 516 32.73 -12.43 39.94
C ALA A 516 32.82 -13.18 38.60
N LEU A 517 33.96 -13.84 38.38
CA LEU A 517 34.28 -14.54 37.13
C LEU A 517 33.25 -15.64 36.80
N ASP A 518 32.92 -16.49 37.78
CA ASP A 518 31.95 -17.58 37.59
C ASP A 518 30.55 -17.06 37.26
N THR A 519 30.16 -15.92 37.83
CA THR A 519 28.87 -15.28 37.52
C THR A 519 28.81 -14.83 36.06
N ARG A 520 29.84 -14.15 35.56
CA ARG A 520 29.90 -13.68 34.17
C ARG A 520 29.89 -14.83 33.17
N ILE A 521 30.65 -15.89 33.44
CA ILE A 521 30.69 -17.10 32.61
C ILE A 521 29.33 -17.80 32.59
N ASN A 522 28.66 -17.93 33.74
CA ASN A 522 27.34 -18.52 33.82
C ASN A 522 26.27 -17.69 33.09
N HIS A 523 26.35 -16.36 33.15
CA HIS A 523 25.47 -15.50 32.37
C HIS A 523 25.66 -15.73 30.86
N PHE A 524 26.92 -15.85 30.40
CA PHE A 524 27.22 -16.14 29.00
C PHE A 524 26.60 -17.47 28.55
N ILE A 525 26.89 -18.55 29.29
CA ILE A 525 26.37 -19.90 29.00
C ILE A 525 24.84 -19.91 29.00
N THR A 526 24.21 -19.24 29.96
CA THR A 526 22.74 -19.19 30.06
C THR A 526 22.15 -18.43 28.88
N ALA A 527 22.69 -17.27 28.53
CA ALA A 527 22.23 -16.48 27.40
C ALA A 527 22.31 -17.29 26.09
N MET A 528 23.44 -17.98 25.87
CA MET A 528 23.64 -18.80 24.68
C MET A 528 22.71 -20.01 24.63
N ALA A 529 22.50 -20.70 25.76
CA ALA A 529 21.56 -21.81 25.82
C ALA A 529 20.13 -21.37 25.47
N MET A 530 19.70 -20.20 25.95
CA MET A 530 18.39 -19.67 25.62
C MET A 530 18.28 -19.20 24.16
N ILE A 531 19.38 -18.75 23.54
CA ILE A 531 19.42 -18.46 22.10
C ILE A 531 19.23 -19.75 21.30
N ALA A 532 19.93 -20.81 21.66
CA ALA A 532 19.88 -22.10 20.98
C ALA A 532 18.50 -22.78 21.06
N ARG A 533 17.72 -22.48 22.11
CA ARG A 533 16.44 -23.12 22.41
C ARG A 533 15.24 -22.17 22.41
N ALA A 534 15.31 -21.04 21.72
CA ALA A 534 14.30 -19.97 21.86
C ALA A 534 12.90 -20.36 21.35
N HIS A 535 12.77 -21.28 20.40
CA HIS A 535 11.47 -21.77 19.89
C HIS A 535 11.08 -23.14 20.45
N ASN A 536 11.76 -23.60 21.51
CA ASN A 536 11.39 -24.79 22.28
C ASN A 536 10.39 -24.50 23.39
N TRP A 537 10.09 -23.23 23.66
CA TRP A 537 9.17 -22.85 24.73
C TRP A 537 7.72 -22.99 24.25
N HIS A 538 6.99 -23.96 24.81
CA HIS A 538 5.57 -24.22 24.50
C HIS A 538 4.77 -24.39 25.79
N GLY A 539 3.77 -23.53 25.96
CA GLY A 539 2.72 -23.71 26.96
C GLY A 539 2.98 -23.02 28.29
N GLU A 540 1.99 -22.24 28.71
CA GLU A 540 1.86 -21.62 30.02
C GLU A 540 1.49 -22.69 31.07
N GLN A 541 2.40 -23.04 31.97
CA GLN A 541 2.04 -23.83 33.15
C GLN A 541 1.76 -22.93 34.34
N LYS A 542 0.54 -23.02 34.87
CA LYS A 542 0.13 -22.36 36.11
C LYS A 542 0.68 -23.16 37.29
N GLN A 543 1.66 -22.63 38.00
CA GLN A 543 2.17 -23.26 39.22
C GLN A 543 1.19 -23.04 40.39
N ALA A 544 1.41 -23.77 41.49
CA ALA A 544 0.58 -23.71 42.70
C ALA A 544 0.53 -22.31 43.35
N ASP A 545 1.46 -21.42 43.00
CA ASP A 545 1.51 -20.01 43.39
C ASP A 545 0.62 -19.09 42.51
N GLY A 546 -0.06 -19.65 41.50
CA GLY A 546 -0.91 -18.93 40.56
C GLY A 546 -0.16 -18.21 39.43
N LYS A 547 1.17 -18.30 39.37
CA LYS A 547 1.97 -17.70 38.31
C LYS A 547 2.10 -18.64 37.12
N ILE A 548 2.11 -18.03 35.94
CA ILE A 548 2.31 -18.71 34.66
C ILE A 548 3.81 -18.70 34.34
N TYR A 549 4.40 -19.88 34.17
CA TYR A 549 5.78 -20.03 33.75
C TYR A 549 5.82 -20.63 32.34
N GLU A 550 6.68 -20.06 31.49
CA GLU A 550 7.04 -20.64 30.19
C GLU A 550 7.92 -21.86 30.47
N CYS A 551 7.58 -23.02 29.89
CA CYS A 551 8.36 -24.25 30.02
C CYS A 551 8.98 -24.64 28.67
N ASP A 552 10.25 -25.06 28.70
CA ASP A 552 10.93 -25.66 27.56
C ASP A 552 10.32 -27.05 27.27
N ASP A 553 10.02 -27.34 25.99
CA ASP A 553 9.39 -28.58 25.54
C ASP A 553 10.30 -29.81 25.64
N LYS A 554 11.58 -29.61 25.99
CA LYS A 554 12.65 -30.62 26.10
C LYS A 554 12.80 -31.45 24.83
N LYS A 555 12.59 -30.82 23.66
CA LYS A 555 12.80 -31.43 22.34
C LYS A 555 14.06 -30.89 21.66
N ALA A 556 14.33 -31.41 20.46
CA ALA A 556 15.43 -30.99 19.59
C ALA A 556 15.50 -29.47 19.44
N ASP A 557 16.72 -28.93 19.34
CA ASP A 557 16.95 -27.49 19.40
C ASP A 557 16.25 -26.75 18.26
N ARG A 558 15.56 -25.65 18.60
CA ARG A 558 14.97 -24.69 17.66
C ARG A 558 15.52 -23.29 17.95
N PRO A 559 16.64 -22.91 17.29
CA PRO A 559 17.37 -21.69 17.61
C PRO A 559 16.59 -20.43 17.25
N SER A 560 16.88 -19.35 17.97
CA SER A 560 16.20 -18.05 17.84
C SER A 560 16.36 -17.42 16.46
N CYS A 561 15.37 -16.63 16.05
CA CYS A 561 15.50 -15.67 14.96
C CYS A 561 16.53 -14.58 15.28
N ASN A 562 17.10 -13.94 14.25
CA ASN A 562 18.08 -12.86 14.42
C ASN A 562 17.65 -11.75 15.39
N PRO A 563 16.39 -11.27 15.39
CA PRO A 563 15.91 -10.33 16.41
C PRO A 563 15.97 -10.87 17.84
N GLY A 564 15.72 -12.16 18.03
CA GLY A 564 15.82 -12.81 19.33
C GLY A 564 17.26 -13.02 19.80
N VAL A 565 18.19 -13.29 18.87
CA VAL A 565 19.64 -13.33 19.15
C VAL A 565 20.12 -11.95 19.61
N ASN A 566 19.85 -10.88 18.85
CA ASN A 566 20.22 -9.51 19.20
C ASN A 566 19.70 -9.09 20.57
N ARG A 567 18.44 -9.40 20.88
CA ARG A 567 17.83 -9.09 22.18
C ARG A 567 18.57 -9.75 23.34
N ARG A 568 18.89 -11.04 23.22
CA ARG A 568 19.54 -11.82 24.28
C ARG A 568 21.01 -11.43 24.46
N LEU A 569 21.73 -11.16 23.36
CA LEU A 569 23.09 -10.64 23.42
C LEU A 569 23.12 -9.23 24.03
N GLY A 570 22.10 -8.40 23.79
CA GLY A 570 21.93 -7.11 24.46
C GLY A 570 21.72 -7.21 25.97
N GLN A 571 20.85 -8.12 26.41
CA GLN A 571 20.67 -8.42 27.84
C GLN A 571 21.97 -8.91 28.48
N MET A 572 22.75 -9.72 27.76
CA MET A 572 24.07 -10.18 28.22
C MET A 572 25.04 -9.02 28.44
N VAL A 573 25.09 -8.04 27.53
CA VAL A 573 25.89 -6.82 27.71
C VAL A 573 25.47 -6.11 29.00
N GLU A 574 24.18 -5.94 29.26
CA GLU A 574 23.71 -5.30 30.50
C GLU A 574 24.11 -6.07 31.75
N LEU A 575 23.98 -7.40 31.73
CA LEU A 575 24.30 -8.28 32.86
C LEU A 575 25.78 -8.26 33.24
N LEU A 576 26.67 -8.02 32.27
CA LEU A 576 28.09 -7.87 32.55
C LEU A 576 28.40 -6.56 33.32
N PHE A 577 27.56 -5.53 33.19
CA PHE A 577 27.77 -4.24 33.88
C PHE A 577 26.94 -4.09 35.16
N ASP A 578 25.76 -4.72 35.26
CA ASP A 578 24.88 -4.68 36.43
C ASP A 578 24.67 -6.07 37.03
N ALA A 579 25.22 -6.31 38.22
CA ALA A 579 25.16 -7.61 38.90
C ALA A 579 23.76 -7.94 39.46
N GLY A 580 22.85 -6.96 39.52
CA GLY A 580 21.47 -7.14 39.99
C GLY A 580 20.46 -7.39 38.86
N ALA A 581 20.90 -7.38 37.60
CA ALA A 581 20.04 -7.69 36.46
C ALA A 581 19.84 -9.21 36.32
N GLU A 582 18.68 -9.62 35.78
CA GLU A 582 18.37 -11.02 35.43
C GLU A 582 18.08 -11.12 33.93
N ILE A 583 18.41 -12.25 33.28
CA ILE A 583 17.99 -12.51 31.89
C ILE A 583 16.47 -12.69 31.87
N LYS A 584 15.73 -11.68 31.40
CA LYS A 584 14.27 -11.72 31.35
C LYS A 584 13.77 -12.41 30.09
N THR A 585 12.81 -13.34 30.23
CA THR A 585 12.06 -13.89 29.09
C THR A 585 11.15 -12.84 28.45
N PHE A 586 10.61 -13.11 27.26
CA PHE A 586 9.73 -12.18 26.54
C PHE A 586 8.52 -11.75 27.38
N THR A 587 7.92 -12.71 28.08
CA THR A 587 6.76 -12.49 28.96
C THR A 587 7.13 -11.62 30.18
N GLN A 588 8.29 -11.86 30.79
CA GLN A 588 8.77 -11.07 31.94
C GLN A 588 9.13 -9.62 31.55
N LEU A 589 9.61 -9.41 30.33
CA LEU A 589 9.91 -8.08 29.79
C LEU A 589 8.61 -7.28 29.54
N ASN A 590 7.61 -7.91 28.92
CA ASN A 590 6.29 -7.32 28.71
C ASN A 590 5.60 -6.99 30.05
N GLN A 591 5.74 -7.85 31.05
CA GLN A 591 5.24 -7.59 32.39
C GLN A 591 5.93 -6.37 33.03
N THR A 592 7.26 -6.29 32.94
CA THR A 592 8.03 -5.13 33.44
C THR A 592 7.62 -3.83 32.75
N LEU A 593 7.40 -3.87 31.43
CA LEU A 593 6.96 -2.72 30.64
C LEU A 593 5.54 -2.28 31.05
N ARG A 594 4.62 -3.25 31.20
CA ARG A 594 3.27 -3.02 31.70
C ARG A 594 3.26 -2.38 33.09
N ASP A 595 4.10 -2.86 34.00
CA ASP A 595 4.19 -2.33 35.37
C ASP A 595 4.79 -0.91 35.39
N ARG A 596 5.81 -0.63 34.55
CA ARG A 596 6.36 0.73 34.37
C ARG A 596 5.35 1.71 33.78
N LEU A 597 4.61 1.30 32.75
CA LEU A 597 3.53 2.09 32.17
C LEU A 597 2.43 2.34 33.21
N ARG A 598 2.04 1.31 33.98
CA ARG A 598 1.08 1.43 35.09
C ARG A 598 1.50 2.49 36.09
N THR A 599 2.74 2.42 36.60
CA THR A 599 3.25 3.42 37.55
C THR A 599 3.30 4.83 36.95
N HIS A 600 3.70 4.97 35.68
CA HIS A 600 3.72 6.27 34.99
C HIS A 600 2.31 6.88 34.87
N PHE A 601 1.33 6.08 34.49
CA PHE A 601 -0.07 6.53 34.37
C PHE A 601 -0.69 6.82 35.74
N GLU A 602 -0.41 6.03 36.78
CA GLU A 602 -0.86 6.28 38.16
C GLU A 602 -0.31 7.61 38.71
N GLN A 603 0.94 7.95 38.39
CA GLN A 603 1.54 9.24 38.78
C GLN A 603 0.90 10.43 38.07
N LYS A 604 0.60 10.30 36.76
CA LYS A 604 -0.10 11.34 35.99
C LYS A 604 -1.57 11.51 36.40
N LEU A 605 -2.26 10.42 36.74
CA LEU A 605 -3.65 10.44 37.21
C LEU A 605 -3.83 11.17 38.55
N LYS A 606 -2.79 11.21 39.41
CA LYS A 606 -2.82 11.98 40.67
C LYS A 606 -2.83 13.50 40.50
N HIS A 607 -2.46 14.04 39.33
CA HIS A 607 -2.20 15.48 39.15
C HIS A 607 -3.15 16.20 38.19
N ASN A 608 -4.12 15.51 37.57
CA ASN A 608 -5.05 16.15 36.63
C ASN A 608 -6.43 15.47 36.67
N SER A 609 -7.39 16.10 37.35
CA SER A 609 -8.74 15.57 37.54
C SER A 609 -9.61 15.58 36.27
N GLU A 610 -9.26 16.36 35.24
CA GLU A 610 -10.05 16.45 34.00
C GLU A 610 -9.68 15.38 32.94
N LEU A 611 -8.48 14.80 33.04
CA LEU A 611 -8.04 13.69 32.16
C LEU A 611 -8.51 12.31 32.64
N LEU A 612 -9.23 12.25 33.77
CA LEU A 612 -9.66 11.01 34.42
C LEU A 612 -10.55 10.13 33.53
N ARG A 613 -11.43 10.70 32.70
CA ARG A 613 -12.36 9.90 31.88
C ARG A 613 -11.67 9.24 30.68
N PRO A 614 -10.96 9.99 29.81
CA PRO A 614 -10.33 9.41 28.61
C PRO A 614 -9.18 8.46 28.95
N LEU A 615 -8.36 8.78 29.97
CA LEU A 615 -7.25 7.91 30.39
C LEU A 615 -7.74 6.67 31.14
N LYS A 616 -8.83 6.75 31.91
CA LYS A 616 -9.45 5.56 32.51
C LYS A 616 -10.05 4.64 31.45
N THR A 617 -10.67 5.19 30.40
CA THR A 617 -11.13 4.37 29.26
C THR A 617 -9.97 3.71 28.50
N LEU A 618 -8.81 4.38 28.39
CA LEU A 618 -7.60 3.79 27.80
C LEU A 618 -6.96 2.73 28.72
N TYR A 619 -6.93 2.98 30.03
CA TYR A 619 -6.44 2.07 31.07
C TYR A 619 -7.32 0.82 31.19
N ASP A 620 -8.64 0.97 31.24
CA ASP A 620 -9.61 -0.12 31.28
C ASP A 620 -9.53 -0.97 30.00
N ARG A 621 -9.24 -0.38 28.84
CA ARG A 621 -8.97 -1.13 27.59
C ARG A 621 -7.65 -1.92 27.58
N ILE A 622 -6.68 -1.53 28.40
CA ILE A 622 -5.38 -2.22 28.53
C ILE A 622 -5.44 -3.28 29.65
N VAL A 623 -6.32 -3.11 30.64
CA VAL A 623 -6.45 -3.99 31.82
C VAL A 623 -7.57 -5.04 31.66
N ILE A 624 -8.61 -4.77 30.85
CA ILE A 624 -9.63 -5.77 30.53
C ILE A 624 -9.09 -6.67 29.41
N ASP A 625 -8.29 -7.66 29.78
CA ASP A 625 -8.23 -8.92 29.03
C ASP A 625 -7.83 -10.15 29.87
N TYR A 626 -8.03 -10.14 31.21
CA TYR A 626 -7.83 -11.35 32.01
C TYR A 626 -8.77 -11.53 33.21
N ALA A 627 -9.71 -10.60 33.44
CA ALA A 627 -10.71 -10.75 34.51
C ALA A 627 -12.06 -11.32 34.02
N ASP A 628 -12.32 -11.32 32.71
CA ASP A 628 -13.55 -11.90 32.13
C ASP A 628 -13.36 -13.35 31.62
N LEU A 629 -12.27 -14.01 32.04
CA LEU A 629 -11.99 -15.43 31.80
C LEU A 629 -11.65 -16.17 33.12
N THR A 630 -12.48 -16.00 34.15
CA THR A 630 -12.65 -17.03 35.20
C THR A 630 -13.91 -17.83 34.96
#